data_AF-A0A7G7CNE9-F1
#
_entry.id   AF-A0A7G7CNE9-F1
#
_cell.length_a   1.000
_cell.length_b   1.000
_cell.length_c   1.000
_cell.angle_alpha   90.00
_cell.angle_beta   90.00
_cell.angle_gamma   90.00
#
_symmetry.space_group_name_H-M   'P 1'
#
loop_
_entity.id
_entity.type
_entity.pdbx_description
1 polymer ?
#
loop_
_entity_poly.entity_id
_entity_poly.type
_entity_poly.pdbx_seq_one_letter_code
_entity_poly.pdbx_strand_id
1 'polypeptide(L)'
;MTTSSPRFLPMASHGCSCCGPASHVDTAPIPAASDSSAGGSSPSYQVTGLTCGHCAKGVTQALQALPQVDDVQIDLVAGGVSTVTVTGVVPPEMVRRAIEEAGYTVLS
;
A
#
# COMPACT_ATOMS: atom_id res chain seq x y z
N MET A 1 31.44 24.78 43.07
CA MET A 1 30.55 24.22 44.11
C MET A 1 29.40 25.19 44.26
N THR A 2 28.16 24.75 43.95
CA THR A 2 26.86 25.44 44.08
C THR A 2 26.77 26.85 43.46
N THR A 3 25.87 27.17 42.54
CA THR A 3 24.42 27.46 42.73
C THR A 3 24.00 28.03 41.35
N SER A 4 22.83 27.79 40.78
CA SER A 4 21.70 28.71 40.92
C SER A 4 20.98 28.75 39.58
N SER A 5 19.77 28.21 39.56
CA SER A 5 18.79 28.49 38.52
C SER A 5 18.35 29.95 38.63
N PRO A 6 18.14 30.67 37.52
CA PRO A 6 17.10 31.69 37.55
C PRO A 6 16.13 31.51 36.39
N ARG A 7 14.93 31.13 36.80
CA ARG A 7 13.63 31.55 36.28
C ARG A 7 13.67 32.99 35.77
N PHE A 8 13.54 33.18 34.47
CA PHE A 8 13.10 34.44 33.86
C PHE A 8 12.12 34.14 32.71
N LEU A 9 10.83 34.24 33.01
CA LEU A 9 9.87 34.86 32.08
C LEU A 9 9.99 36.38 32.32
N PRO A 10 10.01 37.24 31.30
CA PRO A 10 8.75 37.65 30.68
C PRO A 10 8.79 38.04 29.18
N MET A 11 7.68 37.76 28.51
CA MET A 11 6.92 38.61 27.57
C MET A 11 7.60 39.24 26.33
N ALA A 12 7.04 38.88 25.17
CA ALA A 12 7.06 39.56 23.86
C ALA A 12 8.40 39.51 23.11
N SER A 13 8.48 38.95 21.90
CA SER A 13 7.78 39.50 20.75
C SER A 13 7.76 38.53 19.57
N HIS A 14 6.61 38.52 18.90
CA HIS A 14 6.34 38.09 17.54
C HIS A 14 7.58 38.00 16.63
N GLY A 15 7.90 36.78 16.23
CA GLY A 15 8.91 36.49 15.22
C GLY A 15 8.43 35.34 14.35
N CYS A 16 7.46 35.62 13.48
CA CYS A 16 7.22 34.79 12.30
C CYS A 16 8.51 34.74 11.48
N SER A 17 9.24 33.62 11.55
CA SER A 17 10.34 33.34 10.64
C SER A 17 10.53 31.83 10.48
N CYS A 18 9.51 31.18 9.94
CA CYS A 18 9.55 29.80 9.46
C CYS A 18 10.00 29.74 7.98
N CYS A 19 10.98 30.57 7.60
CA CYS A 19 11.55 30.58 6.26
C CYS A 19 13.07 30.84 6.31
N GLY A 20 13.86 29.77 6.43
CA GLY A 20 15.31 29.79 6.24
C GLY A 20 15.92 28.37 6.20
N PRO A 21 16.85 28.06 5.26
CA PRO A 21 16.85 26.80 4.53
C PRO A 21 17.93 25.80 5.00
N ALA A 22 17.68 24.52 4.69
CA ALA A 22 18.64 23.43 4.68
C ALA A 22 19.42 23.18 5.98
N SER A 23 18.92 22.28 6.83
CA SER A 23 19.74 21.28 7.56
C SER A 23 18.87 20.41 8.48
N HIS A 24 18.08 19.52 7.88
CA HIS A 24 17.98 18.17 8.44
C HIS A 24 17.91 17.24 7.24
N VAL A 25 18.86 16.33 7.25
CA VAL A 25 19.12 15.33 6.23
C VAL A 25 17.86 14.52 5.98
N ASP A 26 17.23 14.75 4.83
CA ASP A 26 16.14 13.92 4.35
C ASP A 26 16.72 12.96 3.30
N THR A 27 16.75 11.70 3.69
CA THR A 27 17.05 10.56 2.85
C THR A 27 16.03 10.51 1.69
N ALA A 28 16.45 10.95 0.51
CA ALA A 28 15.71 10.65 -0.72
C ALA A 28 15.95 9.19 -1.15
N PRO A 29 15.01 8.48 -1.81
CA PRO A 29 13.56 8.55 -1.72
C PRO A 29 12.95 7.14 -1.51
N ILE A 30 12.00 6.97 -0.59
CA ILE A 30 11.11 5.80 -0.59
C ILE A 30 9.80 6.25 -1.23
N PRO A 31 9.43 5.79 -2.43
CA PRO A 31 8.15 6.16 -3.01
C PRO A 31 7.02 5.49 -2.22
N ALA A 32 6.00 6.30 -1.94
CA ALA A 32 4.66 5.94 -1.45
C ALA A 32 4.56 5.30 -0.05
N ALA A 33 4.65 6.15 0.99
CA ALA A 33 3.80 5.97 2.17
C ALA A 33 3.43 7.33 2.80
N SER A 34 3.02 8.28 1.97
CA SER A 34 2.02 9.24 2.41
C SER A 34 0.67 8.63 2.07
N ASP A 35 -0.10 8.20 3.09
CA ASP A 35 -1.43 8.76 3.30
C ASP A 35 -2.07 8.24 4.60
N SER A 36 -2.53 9.17 5.43
CA SER A 36 -3.55 8.92 6.42
C SER A 36 -4.91 9.18 5.75
N SER A 37 -5.57 8.16 5.22
CA SER A 37 -7.01 8.22 4.89
C SER A 37 -7.65 6.86 5.05
N ALA A 38 -8.76 6.83 5.78
CA ALA A 38 -9.67 5.70 5.78
C ALA A 38 -10.28 5.54 4.38
N GLY A 39 -9.90 4.48 3.70
CA GLY A 39 -10.53 4.02 2.46
C GLY A 39 -10.23 2.54 2.31
N GLY A 40 -11.22 1.68 2.53
CA GLY A 40 -11.16 0.28 2.15
C GLY A 40 -11.13 0.15 0.64
N SER A 41 -9.99 0.45 0.03
CA SER A 41 -9.77 0.33 -1.40
C SER A 41 -9.29 -1.08 -1.65
N SER A 42 -10.21 -2.04 -1.77
CA SER A 42 -9.91 -3.39 -2.24
C SER A 42 -9.36 -3.30 -3.67
N PRO A 43 -8.06 -3.50 -3.91
CA PRO A 43 -7.51 -3.35 -5.24
C PRO A 43 -8.09 -4.41 -6.19
N SER A 44 -8.49 -3.95 -7.37
CA SER A 44 -8.94 -4.81 -8.48
C SER A 44 -7.82 -4.96 -9.50
N TYR A 45 -7.58 -6.18 -9.95
CA TYR A 45 -6.53 -6.53 -10.91
C TYR A 45 -7.13 -7.21 -12.12
N GLN A 46 -6.75 -6.77 -13.32
CA GLN A 46 -7.15 -7.44 -14.55
C GLN A 46 -6.16 -8.55 -14.89
N VAL A 47 -6.67 -9.77 -15.07
CA VAL A 47 -5.88 -10.97 -15.36
C VAL A 47 -6.32 -11.56 -16.70
N THR A 48 -5.37 -11.87 -17.56
CA THR A 48 -5.61 -12.56 -18.83
C THR A 48 -5.18 -14.01 -18.77
N GLY A 49 -5.82 -14.87 -19.57
CA GLY A 49 -5.46 -16.28 -19.68
C GLY A 49 -6.22 -17.22 -18.73
N LEU A 50 -7.12 -16.69 -17.90
CA LEU A 50 -8.08 -17.50 -17.13
C LEU A 50 -9.14 -18.08 -18.08
N THR A 51 -8.89 -19.29 -18.58
CA THR A 51 -9.74 -19.95 -19.59
C THR A 51 -10.76 -20.92 -19.01
N CYS A 52 -10.63 -21.30 -17.73
CA CYS A 52 -11.51 -22.28 -17.09
C CYS A 52 -11.76 -21.92 -15.61
N GLY A 53 -12.98 -22.18 -15.13
CA GLY A 53 -13.36 -21.92 -13.72
C GLY A 53 -12.52 -22.68 -12.69
N HIS A 54 -11.96 -23.83 -13.05
CA HIS A 54 -10.99 -24.54 -12.20
C HIS A 54 -9.66 -23.79 -12.06
N CYS A 55 -9.19 -23.14 -13.13
CA CYS A 55 -7.99 -22.32 -13.11
C CYS A 55 -8.17 -21.10 -12.20
N ALA A 56 -9.30 -20.41 -12.32
CA ALA A 56 -9.62 -19.30 -11.43
C ALA A 56 -9.71 -19.75 -9.97
N LYS A 57 -10.40 -20.85 -9.67
CA LYS A 57 -10.46 -21.38 -8.30
C LYS A 57 -9.09 -21.70 -7.72
N GLY A 58 -8.19 -22.26 -8.52
CA GLY A 58 -6.80 -22.51 -8.09
C GLY A 58 -6.07 -21.23 -7.71
N VAL A 59 -6.22 -20.18 -8.53
CA VAL A 59 -5.64 -18.85 -8.24
C VAL A 59 -6.30 -18.21 -7.02
N THR A 60 -7.63 -18.29 -6.89
CA THR A 60 -8.37 -17.81 -5.71
C THR A 60 -7.83 -18.46 -4.44
N GLN A 61 -7.66 -19.79 -4.43
CA GLN A 61 -7.13 -20.51 -3.27
C GLN A 61 -5.69 -20.12 -2.95
N ALA A 62 -4.84 -19.93 -3.97
CA ALA A 62 -3.47 -19.49 -3.77
C ALA A 62 -3.40 -18.08 -3.15
N LEU A 63 -4.28 -17.17 -3.58
CA LEU A 63 -4.38 -15.82 -3.01
C LEU A 63 -4.97 -15.85 -1.60
N GLN A 64 -6.02 -16.63 -1.35
CA GLN A 64 -6.62 -16.80 -0.02
C GLN A 64 -5.69 -17.53 0.98
N ALA A 65 -4.70 -18.27 0.49
CA ALA A 65 -3.68 -18.87 1.35
C ALA A 65 -2.71 -17.83 1.95
N LEU A 66 -2.69 -16.60 1.42
CA LEU A 66 -1.88 -15.52 1.98
C LEU A 66 -2.55 -15.00 3.27
N PRO A 67 -1.82 -14.89 4.39
CA PRO A 67 -2.39 -14.42 5.66
C PRO A 67 -2.79 -12.94 5.65
N GLN A 68 -2.46 -12.22 4.57
CA GLN A 68 -2.75 -10.80 4.37
C GLN A 68 -4.03 -10.56 3.56
N VAL A 69 -4.63 -11.64 3.04
CA VAL A 69 -5.83 -11.61 2.22
C VAL A 69 -7.02 -12.02 3.07
N ASP A 70 -8.00 -11.12 3.16
CA ASP A 70 -9.26 -11.37 3.87
C ASP A 70 -10.30 -12.01 2.95
N ASP A 71 -10.42 -11.51 1.72
CA ASP A 71 -11.38 -12.01 0.73
C ASP A 71 -10.85 -11.85 -0.71
N VAL A 72 -11.28 -12.72 -1.62
CA VAL A 72 -10.92 -12.68 -3.04
C VAL A 72 -12.14 -12.94 -3.89
N GLN A 73 -12.49 -11.97 -4.72
CA GLN A 73 -13.54 -12.08 -5.72
C GLN A 73 -12.91 -12.18 -7.11
N ILE A 74 -13.32 -13.15 -7.92
CA ILE A 74 -12.87 -13.27 -9.31
C ILE A 74 -14.08 -13.26 -10.25
N ASP A 75 -14.18 -12.21 -11.06
CA ASP A 75 -15.07 -12.14 -12.21
C ASP A 75 -14.38 -12.79 -13.42
N LEU A 76 -14.55 -14.12 -13.54
CA LEU A 76 -13.99 -14.90 -14.63
C LEU A 76 -14.72 -14.60 -15.95
N VAL A 77 -13.97 -14.09 -16.92
CA VAL A 77 -14.43 -13.92 -18.30
C VAL A 77 -13.69 -14.95 -19.16
N ALA A 78 -14.37 -16.06 -19.49
CA ALA A 78 -13.80 -17.13 -20.28
C ALA A 78 -13.36 -16.62 -21.66
N GLY A 79 -12.05 -16.69 -21.94
CA GLY A 79 -11.46 -16.21 -23.20
C GLY A 79 -11.22 -14.70 -23.26
N GLY A 80 -11.38 -13.97 -22.15
CA GLY A 80 -11.17 -12.53 -22.07
C GLY A 80 -10.28 -12.10 -20.91
N VAL A 81 -10.51 -10.87 -20.45
CA VAL A 81 -9.87 -10.29 -19.27
C VAL A 81 -10.78 -10.56 -18.07
N SER A 82 -10.27 -11.26 -17.07
CA SER A 82 -10.98 -11.51 -15.82
C SER A 82 -10.56 -10.48 -14.77
N THR A 83 -11.50 -10.03 -13.94
CA THR A 83 -11.21 -9.06 -12.88
C THR A 83 -11.07 -9.77 -11.55
N VAL A 84 -9.99 -9.52 -10.82
CA VAL A 84 -9.68 -10.09 -9.51
C VAL A 84 -9.68 -8.97 -8.49
N THR A 85 -10.69 -8.94 -7.62
CA THR A 85 -10.75 -7.99 -6.51
C THR A 85 -10.25 -8.67 -5.25
N VAL A 86 -9.21 -8.11 -4.64
CA VAL A 86 -8.65 -8.63 -3.38
C VAL A 86 -9.01 -7.67 -2.26
N THR A 87 -9.56 -8.22 -1.18
CA THR A 87 -9.84 -7.49 0.05
C THR A 87 -8.79 -7.91 1.07
N GLY A 88 -8.09 -6.93 1.66
CA GLY A 88 -7.11 -7.16 2.72
C GLY A 88 -5.94 -6.19 2.66
N VAL A 89 -5.00 -6.35 3.58
CA VAL A 89 -3.79 -5.52 3.68
C VAL A 89 -2.64 -6.20 2.94
N VAL A 90 -2.86 -6.48 1.64
CA VAL A 90 -1.86 -7.11 0.77
C VAL A 90 -1.28 -6.05 -0.18
N PRO A 91 0.05 -5.96 -0.33
CA PRO A 91 0.64 -5.05 -1.29
C PRO A 91 0.39 -5.55 -2.72
N PRO A 92 0.14 -4.65 -3.70
CA PRO A 92 -0.20 -5.03 -5.07
C PRO A 92 0.89 -5.87 -5.75
N GLU A 93 2.13 -5.68 -5.35
CA GLU A 93 3.26 -6.42 -5.89
C GLU A 93 3.31 -7.88 -5.41
N MET A 94 2.78 -8.17 -4.21
CA MET A 94 2.61 -9.55 -3.75
C MET A 94 1.52 -10.26 -4.55
N VAL A 95 0.40 -9.59 -4.83
CA VAL A 95 -0.69 -10.14 -5.63
C VAL A 95 -0.22 -10.42 -7.05
N ARG A 96 0.48 -9.46 -7.68
CA ARG A 96 1.09 -9.65 -9.00
C ARG A 96 2.05 -10.82 -9.03
N ARG A 97 2.99 -10.91 -8.08
CA ARG A 97 3.90 -12.04 -7.98
C ARG A 97 3.17 -13.36 -7.85
N ALA A 98 2.16 -13.46 -6.98
CA ALA A 98 1.41 -14.70 -6.81
C ALA A 98 0.70 -15.15 -8.10
N ILE A 99 0.20 -14.19 -8.90
CA ILE A 99 -0.45 -14.47 -10.17
C ILE A 99 0.57 -14.82 -11.28
N GLU A 100 1.71 -14.13 -11.32
CA GLU A 100 2.83 -14.41 -12.23
C GLU A 100 3.44 -15.79 -11.96
N GLU A 101 3.63 -16.17 -10.69
CA GLU A 101 4.08 -17.50 -10.26
C GLU A 101 3.05 -18.60 -10.60
N ALA A 102 1.76 -18.26 -10.63
CA ALA A 102 0.70 -19.15 -11.13
C ALA A 102 0.67 -19.25 -12.67
N GLY A 103 1.49 -18.46 -13.38
CA GLY A 103 1.63 -18.49 -14.83
C GLY A 103 0.67 -17.59 -15.60
N TYR A 104 0.10 -16.56 -14.94
CA TYR A 104 -0.82 -15.60 -15.58
C TYR A 104 -0.24 -14.19 -15.59
N THR A 105 -0.75 -13.36 -16.50
CA THR A 105 -0.32 -11.95 -16.62
C THR A 105 -1.37 -11.03 -16.01
N VAL A 106 -0.91 -10.12 -15.15
CA VAL A 106 -1.71 -9.03 -14.59
C VAL A 106 -1.49 -7.75 -15.40
N LEU A 107 -2.56 -7.07 -15.78
CA LEU A 107 -2.52 -5.89 -16.66
C LEU A 107 -2.58 -4.55 -15.92
N SER A 108 -2.99 -4.54 -14.64
CA SER A 108 -3.32 -3.39 -13.77
C SER A 108 -4.80 -3.19 -13.53
#